data_AF-A0A347AN99-F1
#
_entry.id   AF-A0A347AN99-F1
#
_cell.length_a   1.000
_cell.length_b   1.000
_cell.length_c   1.000
_cell.angle_alpha   90.00
_cell.angle_beta   90.00
_cell.angle_gamma   90.00
#
_symmetry.space_group_name_H-M   'P 1'
#
loop_
_entity.id
_entity.type
_entity.pdbx_description
1 polymer ?
#
loop_
_entity_poly.entity_id
_entity_poly.type
_entity_poly.pdbx_seq_one_letter_code
_entity_poly.pdbx_strand_id
1 'polypeptide(L)'
;MVSEEIHLRNAREKALTLYESVEKGRLSVVGDMAFKVAEESVHAFESREDPYATHRRSGTFYLVKTRFVDDERKCFRRLHRIYERLGYGGSNGDLADEAVSCMEKIVRRVEGELNVKILPDELPKKNP
;
A
#
# COMPACT_ATOMS: atom_id res chain seq x y z
N MET A 1 -17.62 9.69 1.48
CA MET A 1 -17.24 9.01 2.73
C MET A 1 -17.28 7.54 2.44
N VAL A 2 -16.18 6.83 2.68
CA VAL A 2 -16.03 5.41 2.34
C VAL A 2 -15.74 4.66 3.64
N SER A 3 -16.41 3.53 3.85
CA SER A 3 -16.25 2.76 5.08
C SER A 3 -14.93 1.98 5.10
N GLU A 4 -14.48 1.65 6.30
CA GLU A 4 -13.32 0.77 6.52
C GLU A 4 -13.45 -0.54 5.73
N GLU A 5 -14.61 -1.19 5.75
CA GLU A 5 -14.83 -2.47 5.06
C GLU A 5 -14.60 -2.37 3.54
N ILE A 6 -15.00 -1.25 2.93
CA ILE A 6 -14.78 -1.01 1.51
C ILE A 6 -13.29 -0.84 1.24
N HIS A 7 -12.58 -0.06 2.07
CA HIS A 7 -11.13 0.11 1.96
C HIS A 7 -10.37 -1.21 2.15
N LEU A 8 -10.75 -2.04 3.12
CA LEU A 8 -10.16 -3.36 3.34
C LEU A 8 -10.38 -4.30 2.15
N ARG A 9 -11.59 -4.34 1.60
CA ARG A 9 -11.89 -5.13 0.39
C ARG A 9 -11.02 -4.66 -0.78
N ASN A 10 -10.96 -3.35 -1.00
CA ASN A 10 -10.17 -2.74 -2.07
C ASN A 10 -8.67 -3.01 -1.91
N ALA A 11 -8.14 -2.96 -0.68
CA ALA A 11 -6.74 -3.24 -0.39
C ALA A 11 -6.38 -4.70 -0.72
N ARG A 12 -7.24 -5.65 -0.36
CA ARG A 12 -7.06 -7.09 -0.67
C ARG A 12 -7.06 -7.36 -2.17
N GLU A 13 -8.03 -6.82 -2.91
CA GLU A 13 -8.10 -6.99 -4.37
C GLU A 13 -6.86 -6.43 -5.08
N LYS A 14 -6.40 -5.25 -4.65
CA LYS A 14 -5.18 -4.64 -5.19
C LYS A 14 -3.92 -5.41 -4.80
N ALA A 15 -3.87 -6.01 -3.61
CA ALA A 15 -2.75 -6.84 -3.19
C ALA A 15 -2.62 -8.07 -4.07
N LEU A 16 -3.73 -8.76 -4.38
CA LEU A 16 -3.74 -9.87 -5.34
C LEU A 16 -3.21 -9.42 -6.71
N THR A 17 -3.70 -8.28 -7.21
CA THR A 17 -3.27 -7.72 -8.50
C THR A 17 -1.78 -7.35 -8.52
N LEU A 18 -1.26 -6.82 -7.41
CA LEU A 18 0.17 -6.52 -7.24
C LEU A 18 0.99 -7.80 -7.38
N TYR A 19 0.62 -8.85 -6.65
CA TYR A 19 1.41 -10.06 -6.62
C TYR A 19 1.38 -10.84 -7.94
N GLU A 20 0.24 -10.88 -8.64
CA GLU A 20 0.18 -11.36 -10.02
C GLU A 20 1.06 -10.53 -10.97
N SER A 21 1.15 -9.22 -10.74
CA SER A 21 1.98 -8.32 -11.55
C SER A 21 3.47 -8.52 -11.30
N VAL A 22 3.85 -8.88 -10.07
CA VAL A 22 5.21 -9.32 -9.73
C VAL A 22 5.57 -10.58 -10.51
N GLU A 23 4.72 -11.61 -10.52
CA GLU A 23 4.95 -12.84 -11.29
C GLU A 23 5.11 -12.57 -12.79
N LYS A 24 4.27 -11.67 -13.33
CA LYS A 24 4.24 -11.34 -14.76
C LYS A 24 5.30 -10.30 -15.16
N GLY A 25 6.17 -9.86 -14.25
CA GLY A 25 7.21 -8.86 -14.52
C GLY A 25 6.67 -7.48 -14.91
N ARG A 26 5.45 -7.11 -14.50
CA ARG A 26 4.79 -5.85 -14.85
C ARG A 26 5.19 -4.74 -13.88
N LEU A 27 6.46 -4.37 -13.89
CA LEU A 27 7.09 -3.55 -12.85
C LEU A 27 6.45 -2.18 -12.63
N SER A 28 5.98 -1.50 -13.68
CA SER A 28 5.24 -0.23 -13.54
C SER A 28 3.92 -0.43 -12.77
N VAL A 29 3.19 -1.51 -13.08
CA VAL A 29 1.95 -1.89 -12.38
C VAL A 29 2.22 -2.28 -10.93
N VAL A 30 3.37 -2.93 -10.64
CA VAL A 30 3.79 -3.22 -9.27
C VAL A 30 3.96 -1.93 -8.47
N GLY A 31 4.63 -0.92 -9.03
CA GLY A 31 4.77 0.39 -8.39
C GLY A 31 3.42 1.06 -8.10
N ASP A 32 2.50 1.03 -9.06
CA ASP A 32 1.15 1.59 -8.92
C ASP A 32 0.33 0.88 -7.84
N MET A 33 0.27 -0.44 -7.91
CA MET A 33 -0.51 -1.21 -6.96
C MET A 33 0.10 -1.15 -5.55
N ALA A 34 1.43 -1.11 -5.42
CA ALA A 34 2.08 -1.07 -4.11
C ALA A 34 1.65 0.18 -3.33
N PHE A 35 1.65 1.34 -3.98
CA PHE A 35 1.16 2.56 -3.35
C PHE A 35 -0.34 2.49 -3.06
N LYS A 36 -1.15 1.95 -3.98
CA LYS A 36 -2.60 1.88 -3.79
C LYS A 36 -3.04 0.90 -2.70
N VAL A 37 -2.36 -0.22 -2.53
CA VAL A 37 -2.61 -1.15 -1.41
C VAL A 37 -2.31 -0.46 -0.08
N ALA A 38 -1.17 0.23 0.02
CA ALA A 38 -0.81 0.98 1.22
C ALA A 38 -1.79 2.13 1.50
N GLU A 39 -2.18 2.89 0.47
CA GLU A 39 -3.14 4.02 0.57
C GLU A 39 -4.52 3.53 1.05
N GLU A 40 -5.07 2.46 0.46
CA GLU A 40 -6.35 1.88 0.89
C GLU A 40 -6.27 1.32 2.33
N SER A 41 -5.15 0.71 2.70
CA SER A 41 -4.94 0.20 4.06
C SER A 41 -4.93 1.35 5.09
N VAL A 42 -4.23 2.44 4.80
CA VAL A 42 -4.23 3.62 5.67
C VAL A 42 -5.60 4.29 5.71
N HIS A 43 -6.35 4.32 4.61
CA HIS A 43 -7.73 4.82 4.64
C HIS A 43 -8.65 3.95 5.47
N ALA A 44 -8.50 2.62 5.47
CA ALA A 44 -9.23 1.75 6.39
C ALA A 44 -8.95 2.12 7.85
N PHE A 45 -7.68 2.35 8.19
CA PHE A 45 -7.28 2.82 9.52
C PHE A 45 -7.86 4.20 9.85
N GLU A 46 -7.84 5.13 8.89
CA GLU A 46 -8.44 6.46 9.03
C GLU A 46 -9.96 6.38 9.26
N SER A 47 -10.69 5.55 8.51
CA SER A 47 -12.14 5.36 8.66
C SER A 47 -12.52 4.71 9.99
N ARG A 48 -11.65 3.88 10.57
CA ARG A 48 -11.87 3.30 11.91
C ARG A 48 -11.76 4.36 13.00
N GLU A 49 -10.78 5.26 12.89
CA GLU A 49 -10.56 6.36 13.85
C GLU A 49 -11.60 7.48 13.67
N ASP A 50 -11.95 7.80 12.43
CA ASP A 50 -12.91 8.85 12.07
C ASP A 50 -13.80 8.40 10.90
N PRO A 51 -15.05 7.98 11.18
CA PRO A 51 -16.02 7.60 10.16
C PRO A 51 -16.33 8.69 9.14
N TYR A 52 -16.07 9.98 9.45
CA TYR A 52 -16.30 11.13 8.58
C TYR A 52 -15.09 11.56 7.76
N ALA A 53 -14.00 10.77 7.82
CA ALA A 53 -12.79 11.02 7.05
C ALA A 53 -13.09 11.23 5.54
N THR A 54 -12.36 12.18 4.96
CA THR A 54 -12.50 12.54 3.54
C THR A 54 -11.42 11.91 2.66
N HIS A 55 -10.46 11.21 3.27
CA HIS A 55 -9.36 10.51 2.58
C HIS A 55 -8.58 11.40 1.61
N ARG A 56 -8.44 12.69 1.97
CA ARG A 56 -7.58 13.62 1.24
C ARG A 56 -6.14 13.18 1.46
N ARG A 57 -5.35 13.09 0.37
CA ARG A 57 -3.95 12.67 0.42
C ARG A 57 -3.13 13.41 1.49
N SER A 58 -3.29 14.73 1.65
CA SER A 58 -2.59 15.48 2.69
C SER A 58 -2.95 15.01 4.11
N GLY A 59 -4.22 14.66 4.35
CA GLY A 59 -4.70 14.06 5.60
C GLY A 59 -4.09 12.68 5.83
N THR A 60 -4.14 11.80 4.83
CA THR A 60 -3.52 10.46 4.87
C THR A 60 -2.02 10.54 5.23
N PHE A 61 -1.27 11.44 4.58
CA PHE A 61 0.14 11.66 4.89
C PHE A 61 0.38 12.22 6.29
N TYR A 62 -0.49 13.11 6.76
CA TYR A 62 -0.41 13.65 8.12
C TYR A 62 -0.69 12.57 9.17
N LEU A 63 -1.69 11.72 8.94
CA LEU A 63 -2.01 10.58 9.79
C LEU A 63 -0.81 9.64 9.89
N VAL A 64 -0.22 9.23 8.76
CA VAL A 64 0.99 8.40 8.75
C VAL A 64 2.12 9.11 9.50
N LYS A 65 2.38 10.39 9.20
CA LYS A 65 3.43 11.19 9.88
C LYS A 65 3.27 11.23 11.40
N THR A 66 2.06 11.15 11.92
CA THR A 66 1.80 11.30 13.36
C THR A 66 1.62 9.97 14.09
N ARG A 67 1.07 8.93 13.45
CA ARG A 67 0.71 7.67 14.09
C ARG A 67 1.66 6.49 13.83
N PHE A 68 2.48 6.55 12.80
CA PHE A 68 3.38 5.46 12.40
C PHE A 68 4.77 5.70 12.98
N VAL A 69 5.69 4.74 13.00
CA VAL A 69 7.07 4.99 13.45
C VAL A 69 7.94 5.54 12.31
N ASP A 70 9.14 6.05 12.61
CA ASP A 70 9.98 6.79 11.65
C ASP A 70 10.24 6.01 10.34
N ASP A 71 10.57 4.73 10.45
CA ASP A 71 10.87 3.89 9.28
C ASP A 71 9.63 3.61 8.42
N GLU A 72 8.45 3.47 9.03
CA GLU A 72 7.19 3.36 8.30
C GLU A 72 6.86 4.67 7.58
N ARG A 73 7.00 5.82 8.25
CA ARG A 73 6.81 7.14 7.63
C ARG A 73 7.75 7.35 6.44
N LYS A 74 8.99 6.87 6.52
CA LYS A 74 9.94 6.88 5.40
C LYS A 74 9.46 5.96 4.27
N CYS A 75 9.02 4.74 4.58
CA CYS A 75 8.49 3.80 3.61
C CYS A 75 7.27 4.36 2.87
N PHE A 76 6.30 4.96 3.56
CA PHE A 76 5.11 5.53 2.91
C PHE A 76 5.45 6.69 1.96
N ARG A 77 6.37 7.59 2.38
CA ARG A 77 6.88 8.65 1.50
C ARG A 77 7.66 8.08 0.31
N ARG A 78 8.43 7.01 0.53
CA ARG A 78 9.20 6.36 -0.52
C ARG A 78 8.28 5.71 -1.55
N LEU A 79 7.23 5.01 -1.11
CA LEU A 79 6.19 4.46 -1.98
C LEU A 79 5.59 5.51 -2.89
N HIS A 80 5.22 6.67 -2.35
CA HIS A 80 4.61 7.73 -3.16
C HIS A 80 5.57 8.27 -4.22
N ARG A 81 6.86 8.42 -3.91
CA ARG A 81 7.88 8.78 -4.91
C ARG A 81 8.08 7.70 -5.97
N ILE A 82 8.04 6.43 -5.57
CA ILE A 82 8.16 5.30 -6.51
C ILE A 82 6.93 5.25 -7.42
N TYR A 83 5.73 5.44 -6.87
CA TYR A 83 4.49 5.58 -7.64
C TYR A 83 4.60 6.68 -8.69
N GLU A 84 5.06 7.88 -8.32
CA GLU A 84 5.26 8.97 -9.27
C GLU A 84 6.29 8.63 -10.35
N ARG A 85 7.35 7.89 -10.00
CA ARG A 85 8.42 7.55 -10.94
C ARG A 85 8.08 6.36 -11.85
N LEU A 86 7.56 5.27 -11.31
CA LEU A 86 7.23 4.05 -12.06
C LEU A 86 5.90 4.20 -12.80
N GLY A 87 4.88 4.75 -12.13
CA GLY A 87 3.54 4.93 -12.69
C GLY A 87 3.49 5.92 -13.85
N TYR A 88 4.34 6.96 -13.81
CA TYR A 88 4.41 7.97 -14.89
C TYR A 88 5.65 7.86 -15.78
N GLY A 89 6.72 7.19 -15.32
CA GLY A 89 8.04 7.21 -15.96
C GLY A 89 8.61 5.86 -16.41
N GLY A 90 7.93 4.73 -16.17
CA GLY A 90 8.30 3.42 -16.73
C GLY A 90 8.95 2.43 -15.76
N SER A 91 9.44 1.29 -16.28
CA SER A 91 9.83 0.10 -15.51
C SER A 91 11.26 0.15 -14.93
N ASN A 92 11.41 -0.23 -13.65
CA ASN A 92 12.70 -0.46 -12.97
C ASN A 92 12.50 -1.52 -11.87
N GLY A 93 13.29 -2.62 -11.94
CA GLY A 93 13.13 -3.78 -11.04
C GLY A 93 13.42 -3.47 -9.58
N ASP A 94 14.54 -2.80 -9.31
CA ASP A 94 14.95 -2.43 -7.95
C ASP A 94 13.89 -1.54 -7.28
N LEU A 95 13.33 -0.58 -8.01
CA LEU A 95 12.26 0.27 -7.50
C LEU A 95 10.96 -0.51 -7.25
N ALA A 96 10.65 -1.51 -8.08
CA ALA A 96 9.47 -2.34 -7.88
C ALA A 96 9.62 -3.23 -6.64
N ASP A 97 10.77 -3.87 -6.44
CA ASP A 97 11.06 -4.67 -5.25
C ASP A 97 11.04 -3.78 -3.98
N GLU A 98 11.61 -2.57 -4.06
CA GLU A 98 11.55 -1.59 -2.96
C GLU A 98 10.11 -1.15 -2.66
N ALA A 99 9.27 -0.97 -3.70
CA ALA A 99 7.87 -0.64 -3.52
C ALA A 99 7.12 -1.76 -2.78
N VAL A 100 7.30 -3.01 -3.18
CA VAL A 100 6.67 -4.16 -2.48
C VAL A 100 7.10 -4.18 -1.01
N SER A 101 8.41 -4.05 -0.73
CA SER A 101 8.91 -4.06 0.65
C SER A 101 8.34 -2.93 1.51
N CYS A 102 8.28 -1.70 0.96
CA CYS A 102 7.69 -0.57 1.68
C CYS A 102 6.18 -0.75 1.88
N MET A 103 5.47 -1.28 0.88
CA MET A 103 4.04 -1.57 0.96
C MET A 103 3.75 -2.57 2.06
N GLU A 104 4.44 -3.72 2.07
CA GLU A 104 4.23 -4.76 3.09
C GLU A 104 4.43 -4.22 4.50
N LYS A 105 5.44 -3.37 4.71
CA LYS A 105 5.69 -2.76 6.02
C LYS A 105 4.51 -1.91 6.49
N ILE A 106 3.97 -1.06 5.61
CA ILE A 106 2.81 -0.22 5.92
C ILE A 106 1.56 -1.05 6.17
N VAL A 107 1.31 -2.05 5.32
CA VAL A 107 0.12 -2.89 5.45
C VAL A 107 0.17 -3.70 6.72
N ARG A 108 1.30 -4.33 7.08
CA ARG A 108 1.46 -5.07 8.33
C ARG A 108 1.24 -4.20 9.57
N ARG A 109 1.67 -2.94 9.52
CA ARG A 109 1.38 -1.97 10.59
C ARG A 109 -0.13 -1.78 10.77
N VAL A 110 -0.85 -1.57 9.67
CA VAL A 110 -2.32 -1.43 9.67
C VAL A 110 -3.01 -2.72 10.11
N GLU A 111 -2.59 -3.88 9.60
CA GLU A 111 -3.12 -5.20 9.99
C GLU A 111 -3.03 -5.40 11.51
N GLY A 112 -1.90 -5.00 12.12
CA GLY A 112 -1.70 -5.07 13.57
C GLY A 112 -2.60 -4.11 14.36
N GLU A 113 -2.77 -2.87 13.88
CA GLU A 113 -3.63 -1.87 14.55
C GLU A 113 -5.12 -2.22 14.46
N LEU A 114 -5.56 -2.76 13.32
CA LEU A 114 -6.97 -3.09 13.08
C LEU A 114 -7.32 -4.55 13.43
N ASN A 115 -6.32 -5.39 13.71
CA ASN A 115 -6.48 -6.84 13.87
C ASN A 115 -7.21 -7.48 12.67
N VAL A 116 -6.73 -7.20 11.47
CA VAL A 116 -7.27 -7.71 10.19
C VAL A 116 -6.18 -8.32 9.33
N LYS A 117 -6.59 -9.05 8.29
CA LYS A 117 -5.71 -9.56 7.25
C LYS A 117 -6.00 -8.88 5.91
N ILE A 118 -4.98 -8.37 5.26
CA ILE A 118 -4.99 -7.68 3.96
C ILE A 118 -4.05 -8.39 2.99
N LEU A 119 -2.82 -8.69 3.41
CA LEU A 119 -1.85 -9.42 2.59
C LEU A 119 -2.22 -10.91 2.53
N PRO A 120 -2.01 -11.59 1.40
CA PRO A 120 -2.20 -13.04 1.30
C PRO A 120 -1.19 -13.80 2.20
N ASP A 121 -1.55 -15.01 2.61
CA ASP A 121 -0.68 -15.87 3.44
C ASP A 121 0.46 -16.51 2.64
N GLU A 122 0.22 -16.80 1.37
CA GLU A 122 1.22 -17.30 0.44
C GLU A 122 1.48 -16.28 -0.65
N LEU A 123 2.74 -15.88 -0.77
CA LEU A 123 3.20 -15.06 -1.89
C LEU A 123 3.34 -15.97 -3.11
N PRO A 124 2.89 -15.53 -4.31
CA PRO A 124 3.14 -16.28 -5.51
C PRO A 124 4.64 -16.48 -5.73
N LYS A 125 5.02 -17.70 -6.11
CA LYS A 125 6.42 -18.05 -6.34
C LYS A 125 6.94 -17.29 -7.55
N LYS A 126 8.02 -16.51 -7.41
CA LYS A 126 8.79 -16.00 -8.55
C LYS A 126 9.18 -17.21 -9.41
N ASN A 127 8.63 -17.30 -10.62
CA ASN A 127 9.19 -18.23 -11.61
C ASN A 127 10.57 -17.68 -11.99
N PRO A 128 11.64 -18.50 -11.90
CA PRO A 128 13.00 -18.09 -12.20
C PRO A 128 13.19 -17.67 -13.66
#